data_AF-C1BMS0-F1
#
_entry.id   AF-C1BMS0-F1
#
_cell.length_a   1.000
_cell.length_b   1.000
_cell.length_c   1.000
_cell.angle_alpha   90.00
_cell.angle_beta   90.00
_cell.angle_gamma   90.00
#
_symmetry.space_group_name_H-M   'P 1'
#
loop_
_entity.id
_entity.type
_entity.pdbx_description
1 polymer ?
#
loop_
_entity_poly.entity_id
_entity_poly.type
_entity_poly.pdbx_seq_one_letter_code
_entity_poly.pdbx_strand_id
1 'polypeptide(L)'
;MVESNLPWGTSLLDLFCPVTRQRKLLCYRFFILFLTYWTYVSFHMSRKPISVVKPALANCTRDPVSGGILRNGTCVSDYIQEFNGSGEEVLWLEGLLDGVYLLSYAGFMFLSGTLAERIHLRYFLALGALLSGLFTYAFGVGRYWGIKSFYYYAFIQFLGGAVQSTGWPGVVTVVANWFGKAKKGFIFGVWNSHTSIGNILGSTIAAALVNDNWGLSFIVPGGIIAGMGFIIWLFLVPNPCDVYLDLEENEQGGNPGV
;
A
#
# COMPACT_ATOMS: atom_id res chain seq x y z
N MET A 1 -13.16 -24.02 23.53
CA MET A 1 -13.73 -22.70 23.19
C MET A 1 -12.67 -21.95 22.40
N VAL A 2 -12.61 -22.19 21.10
CA VAL A 2 -11.88 -21.31 20.19
C VAL A 2 -12.87 -20.19 19.91
N GLU A 3 -12.75 -19.04 20.58
CA GLU A 3 -13.49 -17.86 20.13
C GLU A 3 -13.12 -17.65 18.66
N SER A 4 -14.07 -17.82 17.75
CA SER A 4 -13.84 -17.54 16.35
C SER A 4 -13.60 -16.05 16.23
N ASN A 5 -12.31 -15.67 16.16
CA ASN A 5 -11.84 -14.31 16.02
C ASN A 5 -12.10 -13.80 14.59
N LEU A 6 -13.24 -14.16 14.01
CA LEU A 6 -13.62 -13.80 12.66
C LEU A 6 -13.81 -12.29 12.56
N PRO A 7 -13.40 -11.69 11.43
CA PRO A 7 -13.60 -10.28 11.20
C PRO A 7 -15.09 -9.93 11.27
N TRP A 8 -15.46 -8.78 11.81
CA TRP A 8 -16.88 -8.36 11.84
C TRP A 8 -17.53 -8.31 10.44
N GLY A 9 -16.71 -8.08 9.41
CA GLY A 9 -17.15 -8.11 8.02
C GLY A 9 -17.58 -9.48 7.50
N THR A 10 -17.29 -10.60 8.19
CA THR A 10 -17.73 -11.93 7.75
C THR A 10 -19.23 -12.12 7.87
N SER A 11 -19.86 -11.56 8.91
CA SER A 11 -21.32 -11.56 9.03
C SER A 11 -21.98 -10.86 7.84
N LEU A 12 -21.35 -9.79 7.33
CA LEU A 12 -21.81 -9.10 6.11
C LEU A 12 -21.57 -9.94 4.86
N LEU A 13 -20.41 -10.58 4.73
CA LEU A 13 -20.11 -11.45 3.58
C LEU A 13 -21.02 -12.67 3.52
N ASP A 14 -21.37 -13.25 4.66
CA ASP A 14 -22.22 -14.42 4.75
C ASP A 14 -23.68 -14.14 4.34
N LEU A 15 -24.12 -12.88 4.39
CA LEU A 15 -25.40 -12.45 3.80
C LEU A 15 -25.40 -12.57 2.26
N PHE A 16 -24.24 -12.41 1.62
CA PHE A 16 -24.10 -12.47 0.16
C PHE A 16 -23.56 -13.82 -0.35
N CYS A 17 -22.92 -14.61 0.52
CA CYS A 17 -22.40 -15.92 0.16
C CYS A 17 -23.45 -17.03 0.34
N PRO A 18 -23.59 -17.98 -0.60
CA PRO A 18 -24.60 -19.04 -0.50
C PRO A 18 -24.31 -20.04 0.63
N VAL A 19 -25.38 -20.68 1.13
CA VAL A 19 -25.36 -21.64 2.26
C VAL A 19 -24.48 -22.87 2.00
N THR A 20 -24.32 -23.31 0.74
CA THR A 20 -23.56 -24.54 0.47
C THR A 20 -22.04 -24.34 0.61
N ARG A 21 -21.37 -25.26 1.31
CA ARG A 21 -19.92 -25.22 1.62
C ARG A 21 -19.05 -24.90 0.40
N GLN A 22 -19.32 -25.52 -0.75
CA GLN A 22 -18.55 -25.29 -1.99
C GLN A 22 -18.74 -23.87 -2.56
N ARG A 23 -19.96 -23.32 -2.52
CA ARG A 23 -20.24 -21.98 -3.02
C ARG A 23 -19.71 -20.91 -2.06
N LYS A 24 -19.81 -21.14 -0.74
CA LYS A 24 -19.19 -20.29 0.28
C LYS A 24 -17.67 -20.21 0.08
N LEU A 25 -17.00 -21.34 -0.13
CA LEU A 25 -15.56 -21.38 -0.42
C LEU A 25 -15.19 -20.56 -1.67
N LEU A 26 -15.96 -20.72 -2.75
CA LEU A 26 -15.72 -19.97 -3.97
C LEU A 26 -15.92 -18.46 -3.77
N CYS A 27 -16.96 -18.07 -3.04
CA CYS A 27 -17.28 -16.69 -2.66
C CYS A 27 -16.11 -16.05 -1.91
N TYR A 28 -15.63 -16.71 -0.84
CA TYR A 28 -14.49 -16.21 -0.05
C TYR A 28 -13.19 -16.17 -0.85
N ARG A 29 -12.91 -17.17 -1.71
CA ARG A 29 -11.72 -17.13 -2.58
C ARG A 29 -11.72 -15.91 -3.49
N PHE A 30 -12.83 -15.64 -4.17
CA PHE A 30 -12.94 -14.46 -5.02
C PHE A 30 -12.83 -13.17 -4.21
N PHE A 31 -13.51 -13.10 -3.06
CA PHE A 31 -13.48 -11.93 -2.20
C PHE A 31 -12.07 -11.63 -1.67
N ILE A 32 -11.37 -12.63 -1.13
CA ILE A 32 -10.02 -12.46 -0.58
C ILE A 32 -9.03 -12.09 -1.70
N LEU A 33 -9.16 -12.70 -2.88
CA LEU A 33 -8.33 -12.35 -4.03
C LEU A 33 -8.58 -10.90 -4.46
N PHE A 34 -9.84 -10.47 -4.53
CA PHE A 34 -10.22 -9.09 -4.84
C PHE A 34 -9.71 -8.10 -3.79
N LEU A 35 -9.91 -8.40 -2.51
CA LEU A 35 -9.52 -7.55 -1.39
C LEU A 35 -7.99 -7.37 -1.35
N THR A 36 -7.24 -8.46 -1.48
CA THR A 36 -5.78 -8.42 -1.53
C THR A 36 -5.26 -7.72 -2.79
N TYR A 37 -5.93 -7.91 -3.94
CA TYR A 37 -5.60 -7.23 -5.19
C TYR A 37 -5.70 -5.71 -5.05
N TRP A 38 -6.83 -5.19 -4.58
CA TRP A 38 -7.04 -3.74 -4.44
C TRP A 38 -6.18 -3.12 -3.34
N THR A 39 -5.91 -3.88 -2.28
CA THR A 39 -4.92 -3.48 -1.27
C THR A 39 -3.56 -3.27 -1.93
N TYR A 40 -3.13 -4.19 -2.80
CA TYR A 40 -1.87 -4.07 -3.51
C TYR A 40 -1.84 -2.99 -4.58
N VAL A 41 -2.96 -2.79 -5.30
CA VAL A 41 -3.14 -1.61 -6.15
C VAL A 41 -2.89 -0.34 -5.35
N SER A 42 -3.44 -0.23 -4.13
CA SER A 42 -3.24 0.94 -3.28
C SER A 42 -1.80 1.12 -2.76
N PHE A 43 -1.09 0.02 -2.46
CA PHE A 43 0.36 0.05 -2.15
C PHE A 43 1.18 0.59 -3.31
N HIS A 44 0.93 0.12 -4.53
CA HIS A 44 1.68 0.62 -5.69
C HIS A 44 1.30 2.06 -6.02
N MET A 45 0.02 2.41 -5.91
CA MET A 45 -0.48 3.76 -6.11
C MET A 45 0.17 4.77 -5.16
N SER A 46 0.34 4.45 -3.88
CA SER A 46 0.96 5.36 -2.89
C SER A 46 2.47 5.58 -3.08
N ARG A 47 3.16 4.71 -3.83
CA ARG A 47 4.60 4.84 -4.14
C ARG A 47 4.89 5.79 -5.30
N LYS A 48 3.92 5.99 -6.20
CA LYS A 48 4.14 6.74 -7.46
C LYS A 48 4.22 8.25 -7.35
N PRO A 49 3.58 8.96 -6.39
CA PRO A 49 3.50 10.41 -6.42
C PRO A 49 4.86 11.10 -6.56
N ILE A 50 5.89 10.59 -5.88
CA ILE A 50 7.25 11.14 -5.94
C ILE A 50 7.77 11.21 -7.38
N SER A 51 7.57 10.16 -8.18
CA SER A 51 8.05 10.11 -9.57
C SER A 51 7.38 11.11 -10.51
N VAL A 52 6.21 11.63 -10.13
CA VAL A 52 5.47 12.65 -10.89
C VAL A 52 5.77 14.05 -10.34
N VAL A 53 5.79 14.19 -9.02
CA VAL A 53 5.99 15.48 -8.35
C VAL A 53 7.40 16.03 -8.57
N LYS A 54 8.43 15.18 -8.49
CA LYS A 54 9.84 15.56 -8.72
C LYS A 54 10.05 16.33 -10.02
N PRO A 55 9.76 15.75 -11.22
CA PRO A 55 9.99 16.45 -12.48
C PRO A 55 9.04 17.64 -12.70
N ALA A 56 7.83 17.60 -12.15
CA ALA A 56 6.84 18.66 -12.32
C ALA A 56 7.19 19.92 -11.54
N LEU A 57 7.79 19.76 -10.35
CA LEU A 57 8.22 20.90 -9.54
C LEU A 57 9.62 21.39 -9.92
N ALA A 58 10.43 20.61 -10.64
CA ALA A 58 11.77 21.01 -11.06
C ALA A 58 11.75 22.12 -12.15
N ASN A 59 11.92 23.38 -11.72
CA ASN A 59 12.12 24.53 -12.58
C ASN A 59 13.62 24.83 -12.74
N CYS A 60 14.22 24.27 -13.78
CA CYS A 60 15.62 24.46 -14.12
C CYS A 60 15.83 25.51 -15.20
N THR A 61 16.89 26.31 -15.06
CA THR A 61 17.34 27.22 -16.12
C THR A 61 17.83 26.39 -17.30
N ARG A 62 17.10 26.42 -18.41
CA ARG A 62 17.41 25.68 -19.63
C ARG A 62 18.03 26.60 -20.68
N ASP A 63 18.91 26.04 -21.48
CA ASP A 63 19.45 26.69 -22.67
C ASP A 63 18.29 26.91 -23.66
N PRO A 64 18.00 28.16 -24.06
CA PRO A 64 16.89 28.46 -24.97
C PRO A 64 17.07 27.86 -26.37
N VAL A 65 18.28 27.43 -26.75
CA VAL A 65 18.60 26.85 -28.06
C VAL A 65 18.58 25.32 -28.02
N SER A 66 19.21 24.71 -27.02
CA SER A 66 19.32 23.24 -26.93
C SER A 66 18.26 22.58 -26.05
N GLY A 67 17.55 23.36 -25.22
CA GLY A 67 16.59 22.84 -24.24
C GLY A 67 17.23 22.06 -23.08
N GLY A 68 18.56 21.88 -23.09
CA GLY A 68 19.33 21.23 -22.04
C GLY A 68 19.45 22.10 -20.79
N ILE A 69 19.70 21.49 -19.63
CA ILE A 69 19.97 22.22 -18.39
C ILE A 69 21.33 22.92 -18.54
N LEU A 70 21.38 24.23 -18.33
CA LEU A 70 22.63 24.98 -18.36
C LEU A 70 23.55 24.53 -17.23
N ARG A 71 24.83 24.27 -17.51
CA ARG A 71 25.85 23.92 -16.49
C ARG A 71 25.99 24.96 -15.37
N ASN A 72 25.65 26.22 -15.64
CA ASN A 72 25.61 27.32 -14.67
C ASN A 72 24.17 27.75 -14.31
N GLY A 73 23.16 26.96 -14.69
CA GLY A 73 21.76 27.25 -14.44
C GLY A 73 21.35 26.88 -13.02
N THR A 74 20.39 27.62 -12.45
CA THR A 74 19.76 27.24 -11.18
C THR A 74 18.56 26.35 -11.44
N CYS A 75 18.40 25.30 -10.64
CA CYS A 75 17.18 24.49 -10.53
C CYS A 75 16.49 24.80 -9.21
N VAL A 76 15.20 25.08 -9.24
CA VAL A 76 14.36 25.36 -8.08
C VAL A 76 13.14 24.44 -8.13
N SER A 77 12.68 23.94 -6.99
CA SER A 77 11.40 23.21 -6.90
C SER A 77 10.56 23.72 -5.74
N ASP A 78 9.24 23.68 -5.87
CA ASP A 78 8.29 24.25 -4.90
C ASP A 78 8.33 23.57 -3.53
N TYR A 79 8.81 22.33 -3.45
CA TYR A 79 9.10 21.65 -2.18
C TYR A 79 10.50 22.01 -1.63
N ILE A 80 11.33 22.71 -2.43
CA ILE A 80 12.80 22.82 -2.33
C ILE A 80 13.30 24.26 -2.32
N GLN A 81 12.46 25.26 -2.03
CA GLN A 81 13.03 26.58 -1.72
C GLN A 81 13.83 26.62 -0.39
N GLU A 82 13.96 25.53 0.37
CA GLU A 82 14.60 25.57 1.71
C GLU A 82 15.43 24.35 2.14
N PHE A 83 15.82 23.41 1.28
CA PHE A 83 16.91 22.49 1.68
C PHE A 83 18.28 23.15 1.73
N ASN A 84 18.39 24.48 1.95
CA ASN A 84 19.64 25.24 1.97
C ASN A 84 20.64 24.89 0.83
N GLY A 85 20.17 24.28 -0.25
CA GLY A 85 20.99 23.70 -1.31
C GLY A 85 20.74 24.46 -2.60
N SER A 86 21.82 24.80 -3.30
CA SER A 86 21.75 25.56 -4.54
C SER A 86 21.93 24.65 -5.76
N GLY A 87 21.04 24.75 -6.75
CA GLY A 87 21.28 24.16 -8.09
C GLY A 87 21.17 22.62 -8.13
N GLU A 88 22.20 21.95 -8.66
CA GLU A 88 22.24 20.47 -8.79
C GLU A 88 22.16 19.75 -7.44
N GLU A 89 22.43 20.45 -6.34
CA GLU A 89 22.38 19.91 -4.99
C GLU A 89 20.99 19.34 -4.62
N VAL A 90 19.99 19.97 -5.20
CA VAL A 90 18.58 19.70 -4.97
C VAL A 90 18.15 18.36 -5.56
N LEU A 91 18.63 18.05 -6.77
CA LEU A 91 18.25 16.83 -7.50
C LEU A 91 18.83 15.58 -6.85
N TRP A 92 20.02 15.67 -6.23
CA TRP A 92 20.57 14.53 -5.49
C TRP A 92 19.87 14.29 -4.17
N LEU A 93 19.46 15.34 -3.43
CA LEU A 93 18.67 15.20 -2.21
C LEU A 93 17.35 14.49 -2.49
N GLU A 94 16.68 14.88 -3.57
CA GLU A 94 15.49 14.19 -4.07
C GLU A 94 15.77 12.73 -4.42
N GLY A 95 16.86 12.44 -5.12
CA GLY A 95 17.30 11.07 -5.41
C GLY A 95 17.55 10.26 -4.12
N LEU A 96 18.14 10.88 -3.10
CA LEU A 96 18.36 10.24 -1.80
C LEU A 96 17.06 9.91 -1.08
N LEU A 97 15.99 10.69 -1.22
CA LEU A 97 14.69 10.34 -0.61
C LEU A 97 14.13 9.02 -1.17
N ASP A 98 14.29 8.76 -2.47
CA ASP A 98 13.93 7.46 -3.06
C ASP A 98 14.88 6.38 -2.55
N GLY A 99 16.18 6.69 -2.48
CA GLY A 99 17.20 5.79 -1.96
C GLY A 99 16.91 5.35 -0.52
N VAL A 100 16.58 6.28 0.37
CA VAL A 100 16.22 6.01 1.77
C VAL A 100 14.98 5.10 1.85
N TYR A 101 13.95 5.39 1.06
CA TYR A 101 12.76 4.54 1.00
C TYR A 101 13.11 3.12 0.52
N LEU A 102 13.85 2.98 -0.59
CA LEU A 102 14.18 1.68 -1.18
C LEU A 102 15.11 0.86 -0.28
N LEU A 103 16.11 1.49 0.35
CA LEU A 103 17.02 0.83 1.29
C LEU A 103 16.28 0.38 2.55
N SER A 104 15.42 1.23 3.11
CA SER A 104 14.57 0.87 4.24
C SER A 104 13.66 -0.30 3.87
N TYR A 105 12.94 -0.20 2.75
CA TYR A 105 12.08 -1.26 2.25
C TYR A 105 12.83 -2.59 2.11
N ALA A 106 14.02 -2.58 1.48
CA ALA A 106 14.83 -3.77 1.29
C ALA A 106 15.29 -4.38 2.62
N GLY A 107 15.77 -3.56 3.56
CA GLY A 107 16.23 -4.03 4.87
C GLY A 107 15.11 -4.64 5.71
N PHE A 108 13.95 -3.98 5.78
CA PHE A 108 12.81 -4.48 6.53
C PHE A 108 12.05 -5.61 5.84
N MET A 109 12.23 -5.81 4.53
CA MET A 109 11.61 -6.92 3.79
C MET A 109 11.94 -8.28 4.43
N PHE A 110 13.21 -8.51 4.79
CA PHE A 110 13.64 -9.75 5.44
C PHE A 110 12.96 -9.96 6.80
N LEU A 111 12.97 -8.92 7.65
CA LEU A 111 12.34 -8.94 8.98
C LEU A 111 10.84 -9.18 8.86
N SER A 112 10.18 -8.48 7.95
CA SER A 112 8.75 -8.58 7.73
C SER A 112 8.31 -9.97 7.26
N GLY A 113 9.15 -10.69 6.51
CA GLY A 113 8.91 -12.08 6.15
C GLY A 113 8.82 -12.99 7.37
N THR A 114 9.83 -12.91 8.25
CA THR A 114 9.84 -13.72 9.49
C THR A 114 8.73 -13.32 10.46
N LEU A 115 8.33 -12.05 10.47
CA LEU A 115 7.29 -11.54 11.34
C LEU A 115 5.89 -11.97 10.87
N ALA A 116 5.68 -12.01 9.55
CA ALA A 116 4.41 -12.44 8.94
C ALA A 116 4.04 -13.89 9.29
N GLU A 117 5.02 -14.75 9.57
CA GLU A 117 4.79 -16.14 9.99
C GLU A 117 4.38 -16.27 11.47
N ARG A 118 4.65 -15.25 12.30
CA ARG A 118 4.46 -15.30 13.76
C ARG A 118 3.30 -14.43 14.25
N ILE A 119 2.87 -13.45 13.46
CA ILE A 119 1.78 -12.55 13.80
C ILE A 119 0.54 -12.92 12.98
N HIS A 120 -0.64 -12.72 13.58
CA HIS A 120 -1.90 -12.87 12.88
C HIS A 120 -1.98 -11.92 11.66
N LEU A 121 -2.00 -12.51 10.46
CA LEU A 121 -1.86 -11.82 9.18
C LEU A 121 -2.87 -10.68 8.96
N ARG A 122 -4.08 -10.78 9.54
CA ARG A 122 -5.08 -9.69 9.48
C ARG A 122 -4.53 -8.38 10.06
N TYR A 123 -4.01 -8.43 11.28
CA TYR A 123 -3.51 -7.25 11.96
C TYR A 123 -2.20 -6.79 11.34
N PHE A 124 -1.35 -7.73 10.93
CA PHE A 124 -0.10 -7.44 10.26
C PHE A 124 -0.31 -6.63 8.96
N LEU A 125 -1.21 -7.08 8.09
CA LEU A 125 -1.52 -6.39 6.83
C LEU A 125 -2.31 -5.09 7.04
N ALA A 126 -3.27 -5.08 7.98
CA ALA A 126 -4.03 -3.88 8.31
C ALA A 126 -3.12 -2.76 8.81
N LEU A 127 -2.27 -3.04 9.80
CA LEU A 127 -1.33 -2.07 10.36
C LEU A 127 -0.29 -1.64 9.31
N GLY A 128 0.22 -2.58 8.51
CA GLY A 128 1.11 -2.28 7.41
C GLY A 128 0.51 -1.27 6.44
N ALA A 129 -0.71 -1.50 5.95
CA ALA A 129 -1.40 -0.59 5.03
C ALA A 129 -1.79 0.75 5.69
N LEU A 130 -2.32 0.73 6.92
CA LEU A 130 -2.67 1.94 7.67
C LEU A 130 -1.46 2.86 7.91
N LEU A 131 -0.36 2.30 8.41
CA LEU A 131 0.86 3.06 8.66
C LEU A 131 1.52 3.52 7.36
N SER A 132 1.47 2.70 6.30
CA SER A 132 1.94 3.12 4.98
C SER A 132 1.17 4.34 4.49
N GLY A 133 -0.16 4.31 4.62
CA GLY A 133 -1.00 5.45 4.30
C GLY A 133 -0.73 6.67 5.16
N LEU A 134 -0.55 6.48 6.47
CA LEU A 134 -0.18 7.55 7.40
C LEU A 134 1.10 8.26 6.98
N PHE A 135 2.17 7.52 6.66
CA PHE A 135 3.45 8.13 6.29
C PHE A 135 3.40 8.78 4.89
N THR A 136 2.72 8.16 3.92
CA THR A 136 2.48 8.81 2.62
C THR A 136 1.64 10.08 2.79
N TYR A 137 0.61 10.05 3.62
CA TYR A 137 -0.22 11.21 3.91
C TYR A 137 0.58 12.32 4.58
N ALA A 138 1.39 11.97 5.60
CA ALA A 138 2.27 12.88 6.31
C ALA A 138 3.25 13.58 5.35
N PHE A 139 3.81 12.85 4.37
CA PHE A 139 4.66 13.44 3.33
C PHE A 139 3.95 14.60 2.62
N GLY A 140 2.69 14.41 2.21
CA GLY A 140 1.90 15.46 1.56
C GLY A 140 1.49 16.61 2.49
N VAL A 141 1.20 16.31 3.76
CA VAL A 141 0.89 17.32 4.78
C VAL A 141 2.05 18.27 5.03
N GLY A 142 3.30 17.82 4.84
CA GLY A 142 4.49 18.66 4.88
C GLY A 142 4.35 19.96 4.06
N ARG A 143 3.63 19.92 2.93
CA ARG A 143 3.31 21.10 2.11
C ARG A 143 2.42 22.13 2.83
N TYR A 144 1.42 21.67 3.57
CA TYR A 144 0.46 22.54 4.25
C TYR A 144 1.06 23.15 5.52
N TRP A 145 1.92 22.41 6.20
CA TRP A 145 2.68 22.90 7.34
C TRP A 145 3.90 23.72 6.96
N GLY A 146 4.20 23.85 5.67
CA GLY A 146 5.38 24.57 5.19
C GLY A 146 6.68 23.97 5.71
N ILE A 147 6.74 22.65 5.93
CA ILE A 147 7.94 21.96 6.39
C ILE A 147 8.91 21.83 5.23
N LYS A 148 10.12 22.36 5.41
CA LYS A 148 11.15 22.34 4.38
C LYS A 148 12.48 21.73 4.87
N SER A 149 12.39 20.76 5.78
CA SER A 149 13.54 20.03 6.36
C SER A 149 13.74 18.67 5.70
N PHE A 150 14.95 18.40 5.17
CA PHE A 150 15.23 17.16 4.43
C PHE A 150 15.06 15.95 5.35
N TYR A 151 15.51 16.10 6.59
CA TYR A 151 15.42 15.07 7.61
C TYR A 151 13.98 14.67 7.92
N TYR A 152 13.02 15.61 7.82
CA TYR A 152 11.60 15.26 7.96
C TYR A 152 11.17 14.30 6.85
N TYR A 153 11.38 14.66 5.59
CA TYR A 153 10.98 13.83 4.45
C TYR A 153 11.76 12.51 4.41
N ALA A 154 13.04 12.52 4.74
CA ALA A 154 13.88 11.32 4.83
C ALA A 154 13.39 10.39 5.94
N PHE A 155 13.02 10.92 7.11
CA PHE A 155 12.48 10.13 8.22
C PHE A 155 11.13 9.51 7.87
N ILE A 156 10.22 10.29 7.27
CA ILE A 156 8.93 9.78 6.80
C ILE A 156 9.10 8.72 5.72
N GLN A 157 10.05 8.90 4.78
CA GLN A 157 10.38 7.91 3.75
C GLN A 157 11.01 6.64 4.33
N PHE A 158 11.88 6.76 5.33
CA PHE A 158 12.45 5.63 6.04
C PHE A 158 11.35 4.80 6.71
N LEU A 159 10.47 5.45 7.49
CA LEU A 159 9.35 4.76 8.14
C LEU A 159 8.39 4.16 7.11
N GLY A 160 8.05 4.92 6.07
CA GLY A 160 7.20 4.49 4.96
C GLY A 160 7.74 3.25 4.26
N GLY A 161 9.05 3.21 3.97
CA GLY A 161 9.72 2.03 3.39
C GLY A 161 9.65 0.81 4.31
N ALA A 162 9.91 1.02 5.61
CA ALA A 162 9.88 -0.04 6.62
C ALA A 162 8.50 -0.67 6.76
N VAL A 163 7.44 0.13 6.86
CA VAL A 163 6.08 -0.40 7.00
C VAL A 163 5.55 -0.97 5.68
N GLN A 164 5.90 -0.39 4.53
CA GLN A 164 5.45 -0.91 3.25
C GLN A 164 6.03 -2.27 2.89
N SER A 165 7.20 -2.64 3.45
CA SER A 165 7.79 -3.97 3.21
C SER A 165 6.91 -5.11 3.74
N THR A 166 6.05 -4.82 4.73
CA THR A 166 5.14 -5.81 5.35
C THR A 166 4.05 -6.34 4.40
N GLY A 167 3.68 -5.58 3.37
CA GLY A 167 2.59 -5.95 2.48
C GLY A 167 2.81 -7.28 1.76
N TRP A 168 4.02 -7.51 1.24
CA TRP A 168 4.24 -8.62 0.30
C TRP A 168 4.26 -9.97 0.98
N PRO A 169 5.06 -10.16 2.05
CA PRO A 169 5.06 -11.43 2.77
C PRO A 169 3.68 -11.77 3.33
N GLY A 170 2.95 -10.77 3.84
CA GLY A 170 1.61 -10.99 4.39
C GLY A 170 0.61 -11.44 3.32
N VAL A 171 0.53 -10.74 2.19
CA VAL A 171 -0.47 -11.05 1.16
C VAL A 171 -0.14 -12.34 0.41
N VAL A 172 1.13 -12.59 0.09
CA VAL A 172 1.53 -13.86 -0.53
C VAL A 172 1.16 -15.04 0.36
N THR A 173 1.32 -14.90 1.67
CA THR A 173 0.91 -15.94 2.64
C THR A 173 -0.61 -16.14 2.63
N VAL A 174 -1.40 -15.06 2.68
CA VAL A 174 -2.87 -15.15 2.59
C VAL A 174 -3.33 -15.83 1.29
N VAL A 175 -2.82 -15.39 0.14
CA VAL A 175 -3.19 -15.98 -1.16
C VAL A 175 -2.77 -17.45 -1.22
N ALA A 176 -1.60 -17.80 -0.67
CA ALA A 176 -1.15 -19.19 -0.60
C ALA A 176 -2.08 -20.05 0.27
N ASN A 177 -2.57 -19.54 1.40
CA ASN A 177 -3.49 -20.25 2.30
C ASN A 177 -4.84 -20.56 1.61
N TRP A 178 -5.37 -19.63 0.82
CA TRP A 178 -6.69 -19.79 0.17
C TRP A 178 -6.67 -20.64 -1.10
N PHE A 179 -5.59 -20.61 -1.87
CA PHE A 179 -5.52 -21.24 -3.20
C PHE A 179 -4.68 -22.52 -3.27
N GLY A 180 -3.93 -22.87 -2.23
CA GLY A 180 -3.22 -24.16 -2.16
C GLY A 180 -2.25 -24.38 -3.33
N LYS A 181 -1.89 -25.64 -3.65
CA LYS A 181 -0.81 -25.97 -4.61
C LYS A 181 -1.20 -25.92 -6.10
N ALA A 182 -2.49 -26.01 -6.45
CA ALA A 182 -2.94 -26.11 -7.84
C ALA A 182 -3.29 -24.73 -8.44
N LYS A 183 -2.90 -24.48 -9.70
CA LYS A 183 -3.19 -23.25 -10.47
C LYS A 183 -2.63 -21.92 -9.92
N LYS A 184 -1.65 -21.97 -9.00
CA LYS A 184 -0.97 -20.76 -8.47
C LYS A 184 -0.46 -19.83 -9.58
N GLY A 185 0.16 -20.36 -10.62
CA GLY A 185 0.77 -19.53 -11.68
C GLY A 185 -0.22 -18.58 -12.38
N PHE A 186 -1.42 -19.06 -12.74
CA PHE A 186 -2.44 -18.23 -13.35
C PHE A 186 -3.01 -17.20 -12.36
N ILE A 187 -3.31 -17.62 -11.12
CA ILE A 187 -3.86 -16.74 -10.08
C ILE A 187 -2.86 -15.63 -9.75
N PHE A 188 -1.60 -15.98 -9.47
CA PHE A 188 -0.54 -15.00 -9.21
C PHE A 188 -0.26 -14.13 -10.43
N GLY A 189 -0.35 -14.67 -11.65
CA GLY A 189 -0.19 -13.89 -12.89
C GLY A 189 -1.24 -12.80 -13.03
N VAL A 190 -2.53 -13.15 -12.90
CA VAL A 190 -3.63 -12.19 -12.93
C VAL A 190 -3.54 -11.22 -11.75
N TRP A 191 -3.28 -11.73 -10.55
CA TRP A 191 -3.18 -10.94 -9.34
C TRP A 191 -2.05 -9.90 -9.43
N ASN A 192 -0.87 -10.27 -9.93
CA ASN A 192 0.29 -9.38 -10.06
C ASN A 192 0.07 -8.18 -11.00
N SER A 193 -0.98 -8.20 -11.83
CA SER A 193 -1.40 -7.03 -12.61
C SER A 193 -1.75 -5.81 -11.74
N HIS A 194 -2.00 -6.01 -10.44
CA HIS A 194 -2.16 -4.94 -9.44
C HIS A 194 -1.04 -3.90 -9.53
N THR A 195 0.18 -4.32 -9.89
CA THR A 195 1.36 -3.46 -9.97
C THR A 195 1.16 -2.41 -11.05
N SER A 196 0.75 -2.84 -12.24
CA SER A 196 0.51 -1.96 -13.37
C SER A 196 -0.68 -1.04 -13.10
N ILE A 197 -1.79 -1.57 -12.58
CA ILE A 197 -2.97 -0.74 -12.27
C ILE A 197 -2.65 0.30 -11.19
N GLY A 198 -2.02 -0.10 -10.09
CA GLY A 198 -1.61 0.82 -9.03
C GLY A 198 -0.65 1.88 -9.55
N ASN A 199 0.31 1.49 -10.40
CA ASN A 199 1.24 2.44 -11.00
C ASN A 199 0.54 3.47 -11.90
N ILE A 200 -0.45 3.05 -12.69
CA ILE A 200 -1.24 3.93 -13.56
C ILE A 200 -2.05 4.90 -12.69
N LEU A 201 -2.83 4.38 -11.73
CA LEU A 201 -3.66 5.21 -10.85
C LEU A 201 -2.83 6.22 -10.07
N GLY A 202 -1.68 5.79 -9.53
CA GLY A 202 -0.79 6.66 -8.76
C GLY A 202 -0.21 7.79 -9.61
N SER A 203 0.20 7.48 -10.85
CA SER A 203 0.68 8.49 -11.79
C SER A 203 -0.44 9.45 -12.20
N THR A 204 -1.64 8.94 -12.51
CA THR A 204 -2.77 9.76 -12.98
C THR A 204 -3.28 10.70 -11.88
N ILE A 205 -3.46 10.20 -10.66
CA ILE A 205 -3.88 11.02 -9.51
C ILE A 205 -2.83 12.11 -9.25
N ALA A 206 -1.54 11.74 -9.22
CA ALA A 206 -0.49 12.70 -8.97
C ALA A 206 -0.40 13.76 -10.08
N ALA A 207 -0.51 13.37 -11.36
CA ALA A 207 -0.44 14.28 -12.49
C ALA A 207 -1.63 15.26 -12.53
N ALA A 208 -2.82 14.82 -12.10
CA ALA A 208 -3.99 15.69 -12.03
C ALA A 208 -3.87 16.76 -10.92
N LEU A 209 -3.14 16.46 -9.84
CA LEU A 209 -3.09 17.32 -8.64
C LEU A 209 -1.80 18.12 -8.51
N VAL A 210 -0.72 17.74 -9.20
CA VAL A 210 0.62 18.30 -8.97
C VAL A 210 0.73 19.79 -9.25
N ASN A 211 0.06 20.30 -10.28
CA ASN A 211 0.14 21.70 -10.68
C ASN A 211 -0.65 22.62 -9.74
N ASP A 212 -1.76 22.13 -9.19
CA ASP A 212 -2.61 22.91 -8.27
C ASP A 212 -2.08 22.80 -6.83
N ASN A 213 -1.82 21.58 -6.38
CA ASN A 213 -1.36 21.29 -5.03
C ASN A 213 -0.66 19.92 -4.97
N TRP A 214 0.67 19.94 -5.08
CA TRP A 214 1.48 18.73 -5.02
C TRP A 214 1.33 17.93 -3.73
N GLY A 215 0.95 18.55 -2.61
CA GLY A 215 0.69 17.83 -1.35
C GLY A 215 -0.48 16.85 -1.47
N LEU A 216 -1.49 17.19 -2.27
CA LEU A 216 -2.64 16.32 -2.54
C LEU A 216 -2.25 15.07 -3.33
N SER A 217 -1.20 15.15 -4.16
CA SER A 217 -0.66 13.99 -4.89
C SER A 217 -0.22 12.87 -3.95
N PHE A 218 0.07 13.16 -2.68
CA PHE A 218 0.42 12.19 -1.65
C PHE A 218 -0.74 11.90 -0.68
N ILE A 219 -1.44 12.94 -0.23
CA ILE A 219 -2.56 12.83 0.71
C ILE A 219 -3.66 11.91 0.15
N VAL A 220 -4.02 12.06 -1.12
CA VAL A 220 -5.11 11.25 -1.71
C VAL A 220 -4.73 9.76 -1.78
N PRO A 221 -3.59 9.36 -2.38
CA PRO A 221 -3.17 7.95 -2.33
C PRO A 221 -2.93 7.43 -0.91
N GLY A 222 -2.38 8.25 -0.01
CA GLY A 222 -2.16 7.90 1.40
C GLY A 222 -3.45 7.61 2.15
N GLY A 223 -4.49 8.43 1.93
CA GLY A 223 -5.83 8.20 2.47
C GLY A 223 -6.47 6.92 1.95
N ILE A 224 -6.32 6.63 0.64
CA ILE A 224 -6.87 5.42 0.02
C ILE A 224 -6.25 4.15 0.61
N ILE A 225 -4.92 4.06 0.70
CA ILE A 225 -4.28 2.87 1.28
C ILE A 225 -4.57 2.73 2.78
N ALA A 226 -4.67 3.85 3.53
CA ALA A 226 -5.13 3.80 4.92
C ALA A 226 -6.55 3.25 5.03
N GLY A 227 -7.46 3.72 4.17
CA GLY A 227 -8.82 3.18 4.07
C GLY A 227 -8.83 1.68 3.72
N MET A 228 -7.99 1.24 2.79
CA MET A 228 -7.81 -0.18 2.49
C MET A 228 -7.29 -0.98 3.68
N GLY A 229 -6.37 -0.42 4.48
CA GLY A 229 -5.91 -1.05 5.73
C GLY A 229 -7.04 -1.25 6.74
N PHE A 230 -7.95 -0.27 6.86
CA PHE A 230 -9.15 -0.42 7.68
C PHE A 230 -10.12 -1.48 7.13
N ILE A 231 -10.32 -1.53 5.81
CA ILE A 231 -11.13 -2.58 5.16
C ILE A 231 -10.50 -3.95 5.39
N ILE A 232 -9.17 -4.09 5.30
CA ILE A 232 -8.45 -5.33 5.63
C ILE A 232 -8.71 -5.75 7.07
N TRP A 233 -8.63 -4.81 8.02
CA TRP A 233 -8.94 -5.09 9.42
C TRP A 233 -10.36 -5.62 9.62
N LEU A 234 -11.34 -5.05 8.90
CA LEU A 234 -12.74 -5.43 9.00
C LEU A 234 -13.10 -6.76 8.31
N PHE A 235 -12.43 -7.11 7.20
CA PHE A 235 -12.92 -8.18 6.30
C PHE A 235 -11.91 -9.30 6.02
N LEU A 236 -10.62 -9.13 6.30
CA LEU A 236 -9.63 -10.13 5.90
C LEU A 236 -9.68 -11.37 6.79
N VAL A 237 -10.03 -12.51 6.18
CA VAL A 237 -9.87 -13.83 6.78
C VAL A 237 -8.57 -14.47 6.27
N PRO A 238 -7.55 -14.66 7.12
CA PRO A 238 -6.26 -15.18 6.67
C PRO A 238 -6.25 -16.65 6.27
N ASN A 239 -7.03 -17.49 6.95
CA ASN A 239 -7.07 -18.92 6.71
C ASN A 239 -8.48 -19.38 6.38
N PRO A 240 -8.65 -20.26 5.38
CA PRO A 240 -9.97 -20.78 5.05
C PRO A 240 -10.56 -21.63 6.19
N CYS A 241 -9.73 -22.25 7.03
CA CYS A 241 -10.16 -23.02 8.20
C CYS A 241 -11.00 -22.21 9.18
N ASP A 242 -10.72 -20.92 9.34
CA ASP A 242 -11.42 -20.04 10.29
C ASP A 242 -12.91 -19.91 9.95
N VAL A 243 -13.27 -19.97 8.65
CA VAL A 243 -14.66 -19.90 8.17
C VAL A 243 -15.34 -21.27 8.24
N TYR A 244 -14.58 -22.37 8.17
CA TYR A 244 -15.15 -23.72 8.19
C TYR A 244 -15.43 -24.24 9.59
N LEU A 245 -14.60 -23.89 10.58
CA LEU A 245 -14.90 -24.18 11.98
C LEU A 245 -16.24 -23.58 12.38
N ASP A 246 -16.51 -22.35 11.94
CA ASP A 246 -17.79 -21.69 12.14
C ASP A 246 -18.97 -22.40 11.45
N LEU A 247 -18.76 -22.97 10.25
CA LEU A 247 -19.81 -23.77 9.59
C LEU A 247 -20.09 -25.07 10.35
N GLU A 248 -19.06 -25.75 10.82
CA GLU A 248 -19.22 -26.99 11.58
C GLU A 248 -19.87 -26.75 12.95
N GLU A 249 -19.55 -25.65 13.64
CA GLU A 249 -20.24 -25.23 14.87
C GLU A 249 -21.71 -24.86 14.62
N ASN A 250 -22.03 -24.17 13.52
CA ASN A 250 -23.41 -23.84 13.17
C ASN A 250 -24.23 -25.07 12.74
N GLU A 251 -23.63 -26.04 12.04
CA GLU A 251 -24.26 -27.32 11.70
C GLU A 251 -24.53 -28.18 12.96
N GLN A 252 -23.65 -28.12 13.96
CA GLN A 252 -23.83 -28.85 15.24
C GLN A 252 -24.76 -28.12 16.22
N GLY A 253 -24.76 -26.78 16.24
CA GLY A 253 -25.63 -25.95 17.09
C GLY A 253 -27.06 -25.78 16.55
N GLY A 254 -27.30 -26.14 15.29
CA GLY A 254 -28.61 -26.08 14.63
C GLY A 254 -29.58 -27.22 14.95
N ASN A 255 -29.24 -28.12 15.87
CA ASN A 255 -30.14 -29.19 16.31
C ASN A 255 -30.40 -29.18 17.82
N PRO A 256 -31.36 -28.38 18.32
CA PRO A 256 -32.03 -28.70 19.56
C PRO A 256 -33.14 -29.70 19.22
N GLY A 257 -32.89 -30.97 19.49
CA GLY A 257 -34.00 -31.89 19.73
C GLY A 257 -34.70 -31.45 21.01
N VAL A 258 -35.90 -30.86 20.87
CA VAL A 258 -37.17 -31.06 21.61
C VAL A 258 -38.16 -30.01 21.12
#